data_AF-A0A382YD69-F1
#
_entry.id   AF-A0A382YD69-F1
#
_cell.length_a   1.000
_cell.length_b   1.000
_cell.length_c   1.000
_cell.angle_alpha   90.00
_cell.angle_beta   90.00
_cell.angle_gamma   90.00
#
_symmetry.space_group_name_H-M   'P 1'
#
loop_
_entity.id
_entity.type
_entity.pdbx_description
1 polymer ?
#
loop_
_entity_poly.entity_id
_entity_poly.type
_entity_poly.pdbx_seq_one_letter_code
_entity_poly.pdbx_strand_id
1 'polypeptide(L)' 'MNLYDKYILPSFLNFVCGTKPMIYQREKIVPLAEGVVLEIGIGSGLNLPFYNNSRIEKVWGLDPS' A
#
# COMPACT_ATOMS: atom_id res chain seq x y z
N MET A 1 -20.33 -2.69 -13.24
CA MET A 1 -18.86 -2.78 -13.37
C MET A 1 -18.56 -3.45 -14.70
N ASN A 2 -17.83 -2.78 -15.58
CA ASN A 2 -17.49 -3.33 -16.89
C ASN A 2 -16.46 -4.46 -16.74
N LEU A 3 -16.31 -5.32 -17.76
CA LEU A 3 -15.28 -6.38 -17.73
C LEU A 3 -13.88 -5.82 -17.47
N TYR A 4 -13.57 -4.63 -18.00
CA TYR A 4 -12.31 -3.94 -17.77
C TYR A 4 -12.06 -3.66 -16.29
N ASP A 5 -13.03 -3.05 -15.59
CA ASP A 5 -12.92 -2.68 -14.17
C ASP A 5 -12.72 -3.91 -13.28
N LYS A 6 -13.33 -5.03 -13.68
CA LYS A 6 -13.31 -6.26 -12.91
C LYS A 6 -12.03 -7.07 -13.09
N TYR A 7 -11.46 -7.10 -14.30
CA TYR A 7 -10.40 -8.05 -14.65
C TYR A 7 -9.06 -7.41 -15.04
N ILE A 8 -9.07 -6.23 -15.64
CA ILE A 8 -7.87 -5.62 -16.22
C ILE A 8 -7.34 -4.51 -15.32
N LEU A 9 -8.21 -3.59 -14.91
CA LEU A 9 -7.85 -2.42 -14.13
C LEU A 9 -7.12 -2.75 -12.82
N PRO A 10 -7.55 -3.73 -11.99
CA PRO A 10 -6.91 -3.98 -10.69
C PRO A 10 -5.45 -4.44 -10.84
N SER A 11 -5.21 -5.38 -11.76
CA SER A 11 -3.86 -5.90 -12.05
C SER A 11 -2.95 -4.82 -12.62
N PHE A 12 -3.48 -3.98 -13.50
CA PHE A 12 -2.73 -2.87 -14.08
C PHE A 12 -2.39 -1.80 -13.04
N LEU A 13 -3.34 -1.40 -12.20
CA LEU A 13 -3.11 -0.46 -11.10
C LEU A 13 -2.06 -1.01 -10.13
N ASN A 14 -2.17 -2.28 -9.73
CA ASN A 14 -1.18 -2.91 -8.86
C ASN A 14 0.22 -2.86 -9.47
N PHE A 15 0.36 -3.13 -10.77
CA PHE A 15 1.63 -3.04 -11.48
C PHE A 15 2.20 -1.61 -11.49
N VAL A 16 1.38 -0.61 -11.88
CA VAL A 16 1.80 0.79 -11.94
C VAL A 16 2.20 1.31 -10.56
N CYS A 17 1.39 1.01 -9.54
CA CYS A 17 1.67 1.35 -8.14
C CYS A 17 2.89 0.62 -7.59
N GLY A 18 3.32 -0.49 -8.18
CA GLY A 18 4.54 -1.23 -7.84
C GLY A 18 5.80 -0.80 -8.59
N THR A 19 5.74 0.26 -9.41
CA THR A 19 6.90 0.72 -10.19
C THR A 19 8.01 1.32 -9.32
N LYS A 20 9.24 1.32 -9.84
CA LYS A 20 10.44 1.85 -9.14
C LYS A 20 10.25 3.25 -8.55
N PRO A 21 9.65 4.24 -9.24
CA PRO A 21 9.45 5.56 -8.65
C PRO A 21 8.56 5.54 -7.41
N MET A 22 7.52 4.70 -7.40
CA MET A 22 6.61 4.57 -6.26
C MET A 22 7.30 3.87 -5.08
N ILE A 23 8.05 2.80 -5.35
CA ILE A 23 8.87 2.12 -4.34
C ILE A 23 9.84 3.11 -3.69
N TYR A 24 10.57 3.91 -4.49
CA TYR A 24 11.53 4.87 -3.97
C TYR A 24 10.91 5.92 -3.05
N GLN A 25 9.68 6.37 -3.33
CA GLN A 25 8.99 7.28 -2.40
C GLN A 25 8.58 6.57 -1.12
N ARG A 26 8.08 5.32 -1.19
CA ARG A 26 7.70 4.54 -0.01
C ARG A 26 8.87 4.33 0.94
N GLU A 27 10.04 3.96 0.42
CA GLU A 27 11.26 3.77 1.22
C GLU A 27 11.65 5.01 2.02
N LYS A 28 11.31 6.21 1.54
CA LYS A 28 11.63 7.46 2.25
C LYS A 28 10.68 7.75 3.40
N ILE A 29 9.39 7.44 3.24
CA ILE A 29 8.34 7.95 4.13
C ILE A 29 7.75 6.87 5.03
N VAL A 30 7.54 5.66 4.53
CA VAL A 30 6.82 4.60 5.26
C VAL A 30 7.60 4.11 6.49
N PRO A 31 8.94 3.98 6.47
CA PRO A 31 9.70 3.58 7.66
C PRO A 31 9.67 4.59 8.82
N LEU A 32 9.20 5.83 8.57
CA LEU A 32 9.11 6.88 9.58
C LEU A 32 7.85 6.75 10.45
N ALA A 33 6.89 5.91 10.06
CA ALA A 33 5.71 5.65 10.86
C ALA A 33 6.04 4.82 12.11
N GLU A 34 5.36 5.11 13.22
CA GLU A 34 5.59 4.47 14.51
C GLU A 34 4.28 4.30 15.31
N GLY A 35 4.29 3.38 16.28
CA GLY A 35 3.14 3.08 17.14
C GLY A 35 2.00 2.40 16.40
N VAL A 36 0.77 2.89 16.61
CA VAL A 36 -0.44 2.38 15.97
C VAL A 36 -0.73 3.18 14.70
N VAL A 37 -0.63 2.52 13.55
CA VAL A 37 -0.78 3.13 12.21
C VAL A 37 -2.12 2.75 11.60
N LEU A 38 -2.80 3.71 10.97
CA LEU A 38 -3.96 3.48 10.12
C LEU A 38 -3.58 3.73 8.66
N GLU A 39 -3.66 2.68 7.85
CA GLU A 39 -3.45 2.74 6.41
C GLU A 39 -4.80 2.82 5.69
N ILE A 40 -5.04 3.96 5.04
CA ILE A 40 -6.28 4.24 4.30
C ILE A 40 -6.08 3.87 2.83
N GLY A 41 -6.96 3.04 2.30
CA GLY A 41 -6.83 2.48 0.95
C GLY A 41 -5.69 1.48 0.88
N ILE A 42 -5.65 0.51 1.82
CA ILE A 42 -4.57 -0.48 1.90
C ILE A 42 -4.45 -1.30 0.61
N GLY A 43 -5.54 -1.51 -0.13
CA GLY A 43 -5.53 -2.21 -1.41
C GLY A 43 -4.75 -3.53 -1.36
N SER A 44 -3.76 -3.68 -2.24
CA SER A 44 -2.87 -4.85 -2.31
C SER A 44 -1.74 -4.87 -1.27
N GLY A 45 -1.72 -3.93 -0.32
CA GLY A 45 -0.75 -3.89 0.78
C GLY A 45 0.66 -3.49 0.37
N LEU A 46 0.83 -2.68 -0.69
CA LEU A 46 2.15 -2.33 -1.24
C LEU A 46 3.03 -1.54 -0.27
N ASN A 47 2.49 -0.89 0.76
CA ASN A 47 3.29 -0.19 1.77
C ASN A 47 3.77 -1.12 2.89
N LEU A 48 3.13 -2.28 3.09
CA LEU A 48 3.42 -3.21 4.20
C LEU A 48 4.90 -3.58 4.33
N PRO A 49 5.63 -3.89 3.24
CA PRO A 49 7.06 -4.24 3.33
C PRO A 49 7.97 -3.09 3.77
N PHE A 50 7.49 -1.85 3.72
CA PHE A 50 8.29 -0.66 4.01
C PHE A 50 8.12 -0.16 5.45
N TYR A 51 7.20 -0.74 6.22
CA TYR A 51 7.07 -0.42 7.63
C TYR A 51 8.25 -0.99 8.43
N ASN A 52 8.72 -0.21 9.39
CA ASN A 52 9.73 -0.67 10.32
C ASN A 52 9.09 -1.44 11.48
N ASN A 53 9.14 -2.77 11.43
CA ASN A 53 8.55 -3.65 12.46
C ASN A 53 9.01 -3.36 13.89
N SER A 54 10.20 -2.75 14.08
CA SER A 54 10.68 -2.38 15.42
C SER A 54 10.05 -1.10 15.99
N ARG A 55 9.41 -0.28 15.14
CA ARG A 55 8.75 0.98 15.53
C ARG A 55 7.23 0.86 15.55
N ILE A 56 6.69 -0.20 14.97
CA ILE A 56 5.26 -0.39 14.80
C ILE A 56 4.71 -1.30 15.89
N GLU A 57 3.66 -0.84 16.55
CA GLU A 57 2.88 -1.61 17.51
C GLU A 57 1.75 -2.38 16.80
N LYS A 58 1.05 -1.70 15.88
CA LYS A 58 -0.08 -2.28 15.13
C LYS A 58 -0.35 -1.49 13.86
N VAL A 59 -0.73 -2.17 12.78
CA VAL A 59 -1.24 -1.54 11.56
C VAL A 59 -2.69 -1.93 11.35
N TRP A 60 -3.55 -0.95 11.16
CA TRP A 60 -4.93 -1.11 10.72
C TRP A 60 -5.01 -0.78 9.24
N GLY A 61 -5.51 -1.71 8.43
CA GLY A 61 -5.85 -1.45 7.04
C GLY A 61 -7.33 -1.13 6.89
N LEU A 62 -7.65 -0.01 6.24
CA LEU A 62 -9.01 0.37 5.87
C LEU A 62 -9.12 0.39 4.35
N ASP A 63 -10.02 -0.40 3.78
CA ASP A 63 -10.35 -0.36 2.35
C ASP A 63 -11.87 -0.45 2.16
N PRO A 64 -12.50 0.48 1.42
CA PRO A 64 -13.95 0.46 1.17
C PRO A 64 -14.36 -0.39 -0.04
N SER A 65 -13.39 -0.92 -0.80
CA SER A 65 -13.62 -1.59 -2.09
C SER A 65 -14.19 -3.00 -1.94
#